data_AF-A0A514WU05-F1
#
_entry.id   AF-A0A514WU05-F1
#
_cell.length_a   1.000
_cell.length_b   1.000
_cell.length_c   1.000
_cell.angle_alpha   90.00
_cell.angle_beta   90.00
_cell.angle_gamma   90.00
#
_symmetry.space_group_name_H-M   'P 1'
#
loop_
_entity.id
_entity.type
_entity.pdbx_description
1 polymer ?
#
loop_
_entity_poly.entity_id
_entity_poly.type
_entity_poly.pdbx_seq_one_letter_code
_entity_poly.pdbx_strand_id
1 'polypeptide(L)'
;MRSLLMTFSLLLSLNAFAEYKSSDEIVKEFKTFTKADGTKGNEHLADLVAKVDDAVKYATVEKASSEALTQIVRVSAITLKHDDSAAVADVLIPLYKKDLKAFKKALKTLPKSDADSLLKSIQDAIKEEQNGNG
;
A
#
# COMPACT_ATOMS: atom_id res chain seq x y z
N MET A 1 0.62 -1.98 54.09
CA MET A 1 -0.39 -2.66 53.25
C MET A 1 -1.37 -1.57 52.79
N ARG A 2 -1.61 -1.23 51.53
CA ARG A 2 -1.28 -1.78 50.20
C ARG A 2 -1.05 -0.56 49.30
N SER A 3 0.12 -0.48 48.66
CA SER A 3 0.27 0.25 47.41
C SER A 3 -0.48 -0.56 46.36
N LEU A 4 -1.53 -0.01 45.78
CA LEU A 4 -2.12 -0.59 44.58
C LEU A 4 -2.21 0.54 43.56
N LEU A 5 -1.18 0.59 42.71
CA LEU A 5 -1.17 1.35 41.48
C LEU A 5 -2.47 1.08 40.71
N MET A 6 -3.37 2.05 40.65
CA MET A 6 -4.34 2.13 39.57
C MET A 6 -3.59 2.60 38.31
N THR A 7 -2.85 1.68 37.71
CA THR A 7 -2.40 1.80 36.32
C THR A 7 -3.36 0.98 35.47
N PHE A 8 -4.49 1.59 35.10
CA PHE A 8 -5.23 1.19 33.92
C PHE A 8 -5.61 2.46 33.15
N SER A 9 -4.57 3.23 32.85
CA SER A 9 -4.66 4.34 31.90
C SER A 9 -4.58 3.74 30.50
N LEU A 10 -5.66 3.93 29.73
CA LEU A 10 -5.67 3.95 28.27
C LEU A 10 -4.99 2.77 27.54
N LEU A 11 -5.72 1.67 27.40
CA LEU A 11 -5.69 0.88 26.16
C LEU A 11 -6.68 1.48 25.15
N LEU A 12 -6.55 2.79 24.89
CA LEU A 12 -6.97 3.39 23.62
C LEU A 12 -5.70 3.53 22.79
N SER A 13 -5.39 2.51 22.00
CA SER A 13 -4.61 2.74 20.79
C SER A 13 -5.23 1.93 19.65
N LEU A 14 -5.94 2.66 18.81
CA LEU A 14 -5.97 2.49 17.36
C LEU A 14 -6.25 1.07 16.84
N ASN A 15 -7.49 0.59 16.97
CA ASN A 15 -8.04 -0.39 16.02
C ASN A 15 -9.04 0.28 15.06
N ALA A 16 -8.67 1.47 14.58
CA ALA A 16 -9.35 2.11 13.48
C ALA A 16 -8.42 2.06 12.27
N PHE A 17 -8.94 1.52 11.16
CA PHE A 17 -8.35 1.49 9.81
C PHE A 17 -7.33 0.41 9.48
N ALA A 18 -7.77 -0.85 9.50
CA ALA A 18 -7.45 -1.73 8.38
C ALA A 18 -8.80 -2.23 7.83
N GLU A 19 -9.20 -1.77 6.63
CA GLU A 19 -10.38 -2.36 5.96
C GLU A 19 -10.18 -3.87 5.75
N TYR A 20 -8.94 -4.27 5.52
CA TYR A 20 -8.55 -5.67 5.35
C TYR A 20 -8.34 -6.39 6.67
N LYS A 21 -8.97 -7.56 6.80
CA LYS A 21 -8.81 -8.45 7.96
C LYS A 21 -7.77 -9.55 7.73
N SER A 22 -7.38 -9.77 6.48
CA SER A 22 -6.42 -10.81 6.12
C SER A 22 -5.70 -10.53 4.79
N SER A 23 -4.54 -11.15 4.61
CA SER A 23 -3.83 -11.16 3.33
C SER A 23 -4.64 -11.80 2.20
N ASP A 24 -5.47 -12.80 2.50
CA ASP A 24 -6.29 -13.50 1.49
C ASP A 24 -7.38 -12.60 0.92
N GLU A 25 -7.93 -11.70 1.74
CA GLU A 25 -8.92 -10.71 1.32
C GLU A 25 -8.32 -9.72 0.31
N ILE A 26 -7.12 -9.19 0.62
CA ILE A 26 -6.34 -8.36 -0.30
C ILE A 26 -6.09 -9.09 -1.61
N VAL A 27 -5.62 -10.34 -1.54
CA VAL A 27 -5.32 -11.13 -2.73
C VAL A 27 -6.56 -11.36 -3.58
N LYS A 28 -7.70 -11.71 -2.97
CA LYS A 28 -8.95 -11.98 -3.68
C LYS A 28 -9.44 -10.73 -4.39
N GLU A 29 -9.48 -9.61 -3.69
CA GLU A 29 -9.98 -8.35 -4.25
C GLU A 29 -9.03 -7.79 -5.32
N PHE A 30 -7.73 -7.75 -5.08
CA PHE A 30 -6.78 -7.20 -6.05
C PHE A 30 -6.64 -8.10 -7.29
N LYS A 31 -6.92 -9.40 -7.16
CA LYS A 31 -7.07 -10.30 -8.31
C LYS A 31 -8.29 -10.00 -9.18
N THR A 32 -9.37 -9.42 -8.66
CA THR A 32 -10.50 -9.02 -9.53
C THR A 32 -10.14 -7.79 -10.36
N PHE A 33 -9.43 -6.82 -9.76
CA PHE A 33 -8.95 -5.63 -10.45
C PHE A 33 -7.88 -5.90 -11.52
N THR A 34 -7.06 -6.94 -11.34
CA THR A 34 -6.04 -7.32 -12.33
C THR A 34 -6.58 -8.22 -13.45
N LYS A 35 -7.75 -8.85 -13.27
CA LYS A 35 -8.41 -9.73 -14.27
C LYS A 35 -9.45 -9.02 -15.12
N ALA A 36 -10.18 -8.07 -14.52
CA ALA A 36 -11.00 -7.16 -15.28
C ALA A 36 -10.03 -6.22 -16.00
N ASP A 37 -10.04 -6.24 -17.34
CA ASP A 37 -9.27 -5.33 -18.20
C ASP A 37 -9.28 -3.92 -17.58
N GLY A 38 -8.11 -3.50 -17.08
CA GLY A 38 -7.98 -2.42 -16.10
C GLY A 38 -8.66 -1.16 -16.58
N THR A 39 -9.52 -0.58 -15.73
CA THR A 39 -10.25 0.68 -15.91
C THR A 39 -11.45 0.67 -16.88
N LYS A 40 -12.60 0.17 -16.39
CA LYS A 40 -13.86 0.78 -16.83
C LYS A 40 -13.99 2.15 -16.14
N GLY A 41 -13.34 3.16 -16.71
CA GLY A 41 -13.51 4.58 -16.37
C GLY A 41 -12.61 5.12 -15.26
N ASN A 42 -12.14 6.36 -15.45
CA ASN A 42 -11.38 7.15 -14.46
C ASN A 42 -12.07 7.27 -13.10
N GLU A 43 -13.38 7.03 -13.02
CA GLU A 43 -14.17 7.16 -11.80
C GLU A 43 -13.81 6.14 -10.70
N HIS A 44 -13.06 5.08 -11.02
CA HIS A 44 -12.62 4.07 -10.06
C HIS A 44 -11.15 4.19 -9.62
N LEU A 45 -10.37 5.14 -10.16
CA LEU A 45 -8.94 5.23 -9.84
C LEU A 45 -8.68 5.75 -8.43
N ALA A 46 -9.44 6.75 -7.97
CA ALA A 46 -9.35 7.25 -6.59
C ALA A 46 -9.73 6.16 -5.57
N ASP A 47 -10.75 5.36 -5.86
CA ASP A 47 -11.16 4.21 -5.03
C ASP A 47 -10.06 3.13 -5.01
N LEU A 48 -9.41 2.87 -6.14
CA LEU A 48 -8.25 1.97 -6.20
C LEU A 48 -7.07 2.48 -5.39
N VAL A 49 -6.77 3.80 -5.42
CA VAL A 49 -5.72 4.40 -4.59
C VAL A 49 -6.05 4.22 -3.10
N ALA A 50 -7.29 4.47 -2.69
CA ALA A 50 -7.73 4.28 -1.31
C ALA A 50 -7.60 2.80 -0.86
N LYS A 51 -8.00 1.85 -1.71
CA LYS A 51 -7.84 0.42 -1.42
C LYS A 51 -6.38 -0.01 -1.33
N VAL A 52 -5.51 0.52 -2.20
CA VAL A 52 -4.06 0.32 -2.10
C VAL A 52 -3.55 0.88 -0.77
N ASP A 53 -4.03 2.03 -0.33
CA ASP A 53 -3.64 2.63 0.95
C ASP A 53 -4.02 1.77 2.15
N ASP A 54 -5.25 1.27 2.19
CA ASP A 54 -5.67 0.39 3.27
C ASP A 54 -4.95 -0.96 3.25
N ALA A 55 -4.64 -1.50 2.07
CA ALA A 55 -3.82 -2.70 1.93
C ALA A 55 -2.36 -2.47 2.36
N VAL A 56 -1.79 -1.28 2.10
CA VAL A 56 -0.46 -0.88 2.57
C VAL A 56 -0.45 -0.72 4.09
N LYS A 57 -1.43 -0.03 4.68
CA LYS A 57 -1.57 0.07 6.14
C LYS A 57 -1.61 -1.31 6.77
N TYR A 58 -2.47 -2.20 6.26
CA TYR A 58 -2.51 -3.58 6.72
C TYR A 58 -1.14 -4.26 6.57
N ALA A 59 -0.50 -4.17 5.40
CA ALA A 59 0.79 -4.82 5.15
C ALA A 59 1.93 -4.31 6.05
N THR A 60 1.90 -3.04 6.43
CA THR A 60 2.92 -2.43 7.31
C THR A 60 2.73 -2.80 8.78
N VAL A 61 1.49 -3.02 9.22
CA VAL A 61 1.13 -3.37 10.60
C VAL A 61 1.16 -4.88 10.82
N GLU A 62 0.37 -5.63 10.04
CA GLU A 62 0.11 -7.07 10.21
C GLU A 62 1.07 -7.97 9.42
N LYS A 63 1.98 -7.36 8.64
CA LYS A 63 2.95 -8.06 7.77
C LYS A 63 2.25 -8.99 6.77
N ALA A 64 1.75 -8.39 5.70
CA ALA A 64 1.04 -9.12 4.64
C ALA A 64 1.88 -10.23 3.99
N SER A 65 1.19 -11.23 3.45
CA SER A 65 1.82 -12.34 2.73
C SER A 65 2.57 -11.85 1.48
N SER A 66 3.57 -12.62 1.02
CA SER A 66 4.29 -12.29 -0.22
C SER A 66 3.37 -12.19 -1.43
N GLU A 67 2.25 -12.91 -1.43
CA GLU A 67 1.24 -12.85 -2.50
C GLU A 67 0.41 -11.58 -2.42
N ALA A 68 -0.03 -11.18 -1.22
CA ALA A 68 -0.73 -9.91 -1.02
C ALA A 68 0.13 -8.73 -1.44
N LEU A 69 1.41 -8.70 -1.05
CA LEU A 69 2.38 -7.69 -1.50
C LEU A 69 2.53 -7.65 -3.02
N THR A 70 2.52 -8.82 -3.66
CA THR A 70 2.58 -8.92 -5.12
C THR A 70 1.34 -8.31 -5.76
N GLN A 71 0.15 -8.58 -5.21
CA GLN A 71 -1.08 -8.01 -5.75
C GLN A 71 -1.17 -6.50 -5.51
N ILE A 72 -0.77 -6.02 -4.33
CA ILE A 72 -0.68 -4.57 -4.02
C ILE A 72 0.15 -3.87 -5.08
N VAL A 73 1.39 -4.32 -5.30
CA VAL A 73 2.29 -3.73 -6.29
C VAL A 73 1.75 -3.82 -7.73
N ARG A 74 1.03 -4.90 -8.07
CA ARG A 74 0.38 -5.05 -9.39
C ARG A 74 -0.74 -4.04 -9.61
N VAL A 75 -1.65 -3.92 -8.65
CA VAL A 75 -2.74 -2.95 -8.77
C VAL A 75 -2.17 -1.54 -8.79
N SER A 76 -1.17 -1.23 -7.96
CA SER A 76 -0.53 0.08 -8.00
C SER A 76 0.12 0.41 -9.35
N ALA A 77 0.79 -0.55 -9.99
CA ALA A 77 1.36 -0.36 -11.31
C ALA A 77 0.27 -0.16 -12.39
N ILE A 78 -0.88 -0.81 -12.27
CA ILE A 78 -2.03 -0.57 -13.15
C ILE A 78 -2.57 0.83 -12.90
N THR A 79 -2.85 1.19 -11.64
CA THR A 79 -3.35 2.52 -11.27
C THR A 79 -2.46 3.62 -11.82
N LEU A 80 -1.14 3.50 -11.64
CA LEU A 80 -0.16 4.49 -12.14
C LEU A 80 -0.18 4.63 -13.67
N LYS A 81 -0.48 3.57 -14.42
CA LYS A 81 -0.60 3.65 -15.89
C LYS A 81 -1.82 4.42 -16.37
N HIS A 82 -2.86 4.44 -15.55
CA HIS A 82 -4.14 5.07 -15.89
C HIS A 82 -4.29 6.45 -15.26
N ASP A 83 -3.59 6.70 -14.14
CA ASP A 83 -3.50 7.98 -13.47
C ASP A 83 -2.04 8.31 -13.13
N ASP A 84 -1.49 9.30 -13.84
CA ASP A 84 -0.13 9.80 -13.64
C ASP A 84 0.01 10.70 -12.39
N SER A 85 -1.05 10.87 -11.57
CA SER A 85 -1.09 11.78 -10.43
C SER A 85 -0.11 11.49 -9.28
N ALA A 86 0.73 10.45 -9.38
CA ALA A 86 1.66 9.97 -8.35
C ALA A 86 1.02 9.59 -6.99
N ALA A 87 -0.29 9.78 -6.81
CA ALA A 87 -0.98 9.51 -5.54
C ALA A 87 -0.80 8.05 -5.07
N VAL A 88 -0.83 7.10 -6.00
CA VAL A 88 -0.58 5.68 -5.66
C VAL A 88 0.87 5.42 -5.25
N ALA A 89 1.83 6.22 -5.71
CA ALA A 89 3.22 6.10 -5.34
C ALA A 89 3.47 6.61 -3.92
N ASP A 90 2.86 7.73 -3.54
CA ASP A 90 2.90 8.27 -2.17
C ASP A 90 2.42 7.24 -1.16
N VAL A 91 1.28 6.61 -1.48
CA VAL A 91 0.66 5.58 -0.66
C VAL A 91 1.56 4.35 -0.48
N LEU A 92 2.43 4.03 -1.43
CA LEU A 92 3.35 2.90 -1.32
C LEU A 92 4.62 3.21 -0.51
N ILE A 93 4.92 4.48 -0.21
CA ILE A 93 6.13 4.88 0.51
C ILE A 93 6.27 4.15 1.86
N PRO A 94 5.23 4.04 2.72
CA PRO A 94 5.34 3.34 3.99
C PRO A 94 5.74 1.87 3.80
N LEU A 95 5.15 1.19 2.82
CA LEU A 95 5.48 -0.20 2.50
C LEU A 95 6.91 -0.34 1.97
N TYR A 96 7.32 0.56 1.07
CA TYR A 96 8.67 0.63 0.52
C TYR A 96 9.73 0.83 1.61
N LYS A 97 9.50 1.76 2.54
CA LYS A 97 10.40 2.06 3.66
C LYS A 97 10.42 0.91 4.69
N LYS A 98 9.28 0.27 4.96
CA LYS A 98 9.14 -0.79 5.96
C LYS A 98 9.78 -2.11 5.54
N ASP A 99 9.51 -2.58 4.32
CA ASP A 99 10.02 -3.86 3.80
C ASP A 99 10.47 -3.75 2.34
N LEU A 100 11.55 -3.01 2.14
CA LEU A 100 12.17 -2.81 0.84
C LEU A 100 12.49 -4.13 0.11
N LYS A 101 12.87 -5.18 0.86
CA LYS A 101 13.26 -6.46 0.27
C LYS A 101 12.05 -7.18 -0.31
N ALA A 102 10.95 -7.26 0.46
CA ALA A 102 9.72 -7.86 -0.02
C ALA A 102 9.09 -7.03 -1.15
N PHE A 103 9.13 -5.70 -1.04
CA PHE A 103 8.66 -4.79 -2.09
C PHE A 103 9.41 -5.00 -3.41
N LYS A 104 10.75 -5.01 -3.38
CA LYS A 104 11.58 -5.30 -4.57
C LYS A 104 11.30 -6.70 -5.14
N LYS A 105 10.98 -7.68 -4.30
CA LYS A 105 10.60 -9.02 -4.76
C LYS A 105 9.24 -9.00 -5.47
N ALA A 106 8.26 -8.25 -4.95
CA ALA A 106 6.97 -8.04 -5.58
C ALA A 106 7.12 -7.30 -6.93
N LEU A 107 7.95 -6.26 -7.01
CA LEU A 107 8.24 -5.54 -8.26
C LEU A 107 8.78 -6.47 -9.37
N LYS A 108 9.60 -7.46 -9.03
CA LYS A 108 10.13 -8.43 -10.01
C LYS A 108 9.06 -9.30 -10.67
N THR A 109 7.83 -9.30 -10.15
CA THR A 109 6.71 -10.02 -10.74
C THR A 109 5.98 -9.23 -11.82
N LEU A 110 6.36 -7.97 -12.03
CA LEU A 110 5.82 -7.07 -13.04
C LEU A 110 6.67 -7.07 -14.32
N PRO A 111 6.09 -6.64 -15.45
CA PRO A 111 6.87 -6.22 -16.61
C PRO A 111 7.89 -5.16 -16.21
N LYS A 112 9.10 -5.24 -16.80
CA LYS A 112 10.22 -4.36 -16.43
C LYS A 112 9.88 -2.88 -16.54
N SER A 113 9.18 -2.48 -17.61
CA SER A 113 8.71 -1.10 -17.82
C SER A 113 7.88 -0.60 -16.64
N ASP A 114 6.98 -1.43 -16.15
CA ASP A 114 6.00 -1.05 -15.11
C ASP A 114 6.68 -0.98 -13.74
N ALA A 115 7.57 -1.92 -13.48
CA ALA A 115 8.38 -1.93 -12.27
C ALA A 115 9.29 -0.69 -12.20
N ASP A 116 9.93 -0.33 -13.31
CA ASP A 116 10.83 0.84 -13.39
C ASP A 116 10.03 2.15 -13.23
N SER A 117 8.87 2.28 -13.89
CA SER A 117 7.98 3.45 -13.73
C SER A 117 7.48 3.60 -12.30
N LEU A 118 6.98 2.53 -11.69
CA LEU A 118 6.47 2.57 -10.31
C LEU A 118 7.58 2.88 -9.32
N LEU A 119 8.76 2.26 -9.46
CA LEU A 119 9.89 2.53 -8.60
C LEU A 119 10.38 3.98 -8.72
N LYS A 120 10.45 4.50 -9.94
CA LYS A 120 10.83 5.90 -10.19
C LYS A 120 9.83 6.86 -9.55
N SER A 121 8.53 6.62 -9.75
CA SER A 121 7.48 7.45 -9.16
C SER A 121 7.56 7.48 -7.64
N ILE A 122 7.80 6.34 -6.98
CA ILE A 122 8.02 6.29 -5.52
C ILE A 122 9.29 7.05 -5.11
N GLN A 123 10.37 6.93 -5.87
CA GLN A 123 11.62 7.65 -5.57
C GLN A 123 11.46 9.15 -5.71
N ASP A 124 10.73 9.61 -6.73
CA ASP A 124 10.47 11.02 -6.94
C ASP A 124 9.54 11.56 -5.85
N ALA A 125 8.48 10.83 -5.49
CA ALA A 125 7.63 11.14 -4.35
C ALA A 125 8.40 11.25 -3.01
N ILE A 126 9.33 10.33 -2.74
CA ILE A 126 10.20 10.41 -1.54
C ILE A 126 11.10 11.66 -1.59
N LYS A 127 11.61 12.04 -2.77
CA LYS A 127 12.42 13.26 -2.89
C LYS A 127 11.56 14.51 -2.68
N GLU A 128 10.33 14.52 -3.18
CA GLU A 128 9.39 15.63 -2.96
C GLU A 128 9.02 15.76 -1.47
N GLU A 129 8.75 14.65 -0.77
CA GLU A 129 8.57 14.63 0.69
C GLU A 129 9.76 15.25 1.44
N GLN A 130 10.98 15.00 0.96
CA GLN A 130 12.22 15.51 1.57
C GLN A 130 12.54 16.97 1.20
N ASN A 131 12.21 17.40 -0.02
CA ASN A 131 12.54 18.72 -0.54
C ASN A 131 11.43 19.76 -0.33
N GLY A 132 10.17 19.32 -0.17
CA GLY A 132 8.99 20.16 0.04
C GLY A 132 8.75 20.56 1.50
N ASN A 133 9.64 20.18 2.42
CA ASN A 133 9.56 20.52 3.84
C ASN A 133 10.41 21.78 4.15
N GLY A 134 10.13 22.88 3.41
CA GLY A 134 10.71 24.22 3.58
C GLY A 134 9.61 25.28 3.71
#